data_AF-A0A7S3TU10-F1
#
_entry.id   AF-A0A7S3TU10-F1
#
_cell.length_a   1.000
_cell.length_b   1.000
_cell.length_c   1.000
_cell.angle_alpha   90.00
_cell.angle_beta   90.00
_cell.angle_gamma   90.00
#
_symmetry.space_group_name_H-M   'P 1'
#
loop_
_entity.id
_entity.type
_entity.pdbx_description
1 polymer ?
#
loop_
_entity_poly.entity_id
_entity_poly.type
_entity_poly.pdbx_seq_one_letter_code
_entity_poly.pdbx_strand_id
1 'polypeptide(L)'
;PTASCATRAMGLSMRLAPIGLFAVGVLIGRLTAPSACHSSSLSHPAILSTTFVALGEGGSHAAAPLLRSTAERGAPQQEPEGRFSRSLEAESRLGQLARSMPTPDVSQAYRSLLRRVYPLFDEAEKWDAVPFERYDVILVTGPQRSGTTWAACALAMQLNYTLFDERHPITGGNDTLRALQRTFAYLRVRGERAVIQSPMSTKDLHLLPVWPGLLVAFMARNCIDVFRSQNKVDKREGGWTCSAGRTRELRKYRNRPDLRPHFDERDMICKIKQDVWRDFQAPLLRSYAAAHGVEYNRGNLSVTVDFDSFRSHPLWLRGEQRRGLGIKSTNCDLVSATPERTSWSTRRWMAEGESALQAAITSEDRERQKFSQKYQPIYGRRGRCVNC
;
A
#
# COMPACT_ATOMS: atom_id res chain seq x y z
N PRO A 1 -69.67 19.60 7.15
CA PRO A 1 -69.15 20.96 6.89
C PRO A 1 -67.78 20.93 6.20
N THR A 2 -67.80 21.12 4.87
CA THR A 2 -66.89 21.96 4.04
C THR A 2 -65.74 22.68 4.77
N ALA A 3 -64.52 22.89 4.25
CA ALA A 3 -63.91 22.78 2.91
C ALA A 3 -62.37 23.02 3.04
N SER A 4 -61.43 22.83 2.09
CA SER A 4 -61.37 22.32 0.70
C SER A 4 -59.91 21.87 0.39
N CYS A 5 -59.68 21.19 -0.74
CA CYS A 5 -58.36 21.03 -1.37
C CYS A 5 -57.74 22.37 -1.84
N ALA A 6 -56.41 22.38 -2.06
CA ALA A 6 -55.72 23.31 -2.95
C ALA A 6 -54.49 22.64 -3.62
N THR A 7 -54.70 22.08 -4.81
CA THR A 7 -53.65 21.51 -5.68
C THR A 7 -52.83 22.62 -6.33
N ARG A 8 -51.50 22.51 -6.39
CA ARG A 8 -50.66 23.39 -7.24
C ARG A 8 -50.21 22.65 -8.51
N ALA A 9 -50.63 23.18 -9.66
CA ALA A 9 -50.39 22.58 -10.97
C ALA A 9 -48.98 22.85 -11.52
N MET A 10 -48.55 22.00 -12.45
CA MET A 10 -47.30 22.11 -13.19
C MET A 10 -47.32 23.27 -14.20
N GLY A 11 -46.21 23.99 -14.31
CA GLY A 11 -45.93 24.91 -15.41
C GLY A 11 -44.85 24.33 -16.33
N LEU A 12 -45.26 23.56 -17.35
CA LEU A 12 -44.35 23.13 -18.41
C LEU A 12 -44.19 24.27 -19.43
N SER A 13 -42.95 24.73 -19.67
CA SER A 13 -42.66 25.67 -20.76
C SER A 13 -41.85 24.97 -21.84
N MET A 14 -42.54 24.46 -22.87
CA MET A 14 -41.91 24.05 -24.12
C MET A 14 -41.61 25.30 -24.96
N ARG A 15 -40.36 25.43 -25.42
CA ARG A 15 -39.99 26.28 -26.56
C ARG A 15 -39.49 25.37 -27.68
N LEU A 16 -40.11 25.47 -28.86
CA LEU A 16 -39.77 24.69 -30.05
C LEU A 16 -39.14 25.59 -31.12
N ALA A 17 -38.04 25.07 -31.71
CA ALA A 17 -37.45 25.45 -33.00
C ALA A 17 -36.90 26.89 -33.13
N PRO A 18 -35.97 27.18 -34.06
CA PRO A 18 -36.02 26.79 -35.47
C PRO A 18 -35.10 25.62 -35.86
N ILE A 19 -35.50 24.90 -36.90
CA ILE A 19 -34.69 23.89 -37.59
C ILE A 19 -33.85 24.60 -38.65
N GLY A 20 -32.53 24.50 -38.56
CA GLY A 20 -31.61 24.93 -39.62
C GLY A 20 -31.28 23.76 -40.55
N LEU A 21 -31.61 23.87 -41.84
CA LEU A 21 -31.11 22.93 -42.84
C LEU A 21 -29.60 23.09 -43.00
N PHE A 22 -28.86 22.00 -42.87
CA PHE A 22 -27.54 21.86 -43.47
C PHE A 22 -27.46 20.57 -44.28
N ALA A 23 -27.30 20.72 -45.59
CA ALA A 23 -26.94 19.62 -46.47
C ALA A 23 -25.46 19.29 -46.26
N VAL A 24 -25.14 18.03 -46.00
CA VAL A 24 -23.77 17.51 -46.11
C VAL A 24 -23.82 16.29 -47.01
N GLY A 25 -23.06 16.34 -48.10
CA GLY A 25 -23.10 15.34 -49.17
C GLY A 25 -22.53 13.99 -48.74
N VAL A 26 -23.16 12.92 -49.22
CA VAL A 26 -22.63 11.56 -49.16
C VAL A 26 -21.45 11.46 -50.14
N LEU A 27 -20.22 11.32 -49.63
CA LEU A 27 -19.06 11.01 -50.45
C LEU A 27 -18.66 9.54 -50.26
N ILE A 28 -19.00 8.70 -51.25
CA ILE A 28 -18.61 7.27 -51.26
C ILE A 28 -17.16 7.18 -51.73
N GLY A 29 -16.22 7.24 -50.78
CA GLY A 29 -14.80 7.00 -51.03
C GLY A 29 -14.45 5.51 -50.94
N ARG A 30 -14.43 4.81 -52.08
CA ARG A 30 -13.73 3.52 -52.19
C ARG A 30 -12.22 3.77 -52.02
N LEU A 31 -11.61 3.18 -51.00
CA LEU A 31 -10.16 3.03 -50.92
C LEU A 31 -9.78 1.56 -50.90
N THR A 32 -9.08 1.16 -51.97
CA THR A 32 -8.49 -0.15 -52.18
C THR A 32 -7.25 -0.33 -51.30
N ALA A 33 -7.10 -1.52 -50.70
CA ALA A 33 -5.83 -1.92 -50.11
C ALA A 33 -4.73 -2.07 -51.17
N PRO A 34 -3.47 -1.86 -50.79
CA PRO A 34 -2.36 -2.66 -51.32
C PRO A 34 -1.72 -3.52 -50.23
N SER A 35 -1.36 -4.73 -50.66
CA SER A 35 -0.73 -5.76 -49.85
C SER A 35 0.79 -5.59 -49.76
N ALA A 36 1.40 -6.48 -48.96
CA ALA A 36 2.77 -7.01 -49.09
C ALA A 36 3.92 -6.29 -48.34
N CYS A 37 4.53 -7.10 -47.45
CA CYS A 37 5.97 -7.35 -47.34
C CYS A 37 6.94 -6.17 -47.14
N HIS A 38 7.55 -6.11 -45.96
CA HIS A 38 8.97 -6.46 -45.85
C HIS A 38 9.34 -6.98 -44.46
N SER A 39 9.97 -8.16 -44.44
CA SER A 39 10.70 -8.72 -43.30
C SER A 39 12.15 -8.22 -43.33
N SER A 40 12.63 -7.64 -42.23
CA SER A 40 14.04 -7.25 -42.08
C SER A 40 14.60 -7.82 -40.78
N SER A 41 15.38 -8.89 -40.91
CA SER A 41 16.17 -9.46 -39.82
C SER A 41 17.37 -8.57 -39.50
N LEU A 42 17.54 -8.16 -38.24
CA LEU A 42 18.79 -7.57 -37.75
C LEU A 42 19.23 -8.17 -36.41
N SER A 43 20.12 -9.16 -36.54
CA SER A 43 21.34 -9.37 -35.74
C SER A 43 21.41 -8.84 -34.29
N HIS A 44 21.61 -9.76 -33.35
CA HIS A 44 22.32 -9.51 -32.09
C HIS A 44 23.70 -8.86 -32.32
N PRO A 45 24.23 -8.17 -31.30
CA PRO A 45 25.56 -8.58 -30.84
C PRO A 45 25.75 -8.64 -29.31
N ALA A 46 26.67 -9.52 -28.93
CA ALA A 46 27.59 -9.44 -27.79
C ALA A 46 27.04 -9.23 -26.36
N ILE A 47 26.97 -10.34 -25.62
CA ILE A 47 27.11 -10.36 -24.17
C ILE A 47 28.56 -9.94 -23.83
N LEU A 48 28.73 -8.86 -23.06
CA LEU A 48 30.00 -8.54 -22.41
C LEU A 48 29.91 -8.88 -20.92
N SER A 49 30.72 -9.86 -20.52
CA SER A 49 30.94 -10.25 -19.14
C SER A 49 31.85 -9.21 -18.46
N THR A 50 31.45 -8.69 -17.30
CA THR A 50 32.29 -7.77 -16.51
C THR A 50 32.57 -8.36 -15.13
N THR A 51 33.87 -8.53 -14.86
CA THR A 51 34.46 -9.19 -13.70
C THR A 51 34.15 -8.49 -12.38
N PHE A 52 33.93 -9.28 -11.32
CA PHE A 52 33.93 -8.77 -9.94
C PHE A 52 35.33 -8.28 -9.54
N VAL A 53 35.43 -7.04 -9.05
CA VAL A 53 36.64 -6.53 -8.38
C VAL A 53 36.42 -6.60 -6.87
N ALA A 54 37.26 -7.38 -6.18
CA ALA A 54 37.28 -7.46 -4.73
C ALA A 54 38.22 -6.39 -4.14
N LEU A 55 37.69 -5.58 -3.23
CA LEU A 55 38.41 -4.68 -2.33
C LEU A 55 37.60 -4.65 -1.02
N GLY A 56 38.17 -4.70 0.18
CA GLY A 56 39.55 -4.90 0.59
C GLY A 56 39.57 -4.83 2.13
N GLU A 57 40.35 -5.68 2.79
CA GLU A 57 40.36 -5.71 4.26
C GLU A 57 41.12 -4.50 4.85
N GLY A 58 40.53 -3.88 5.88
CA GLY A 58 41.15 -2.78 6.63
C GLY A 58 40.57 -2.75 8.04
N GLY A 59 41.37 -3.14 9.03
CA GLY A 59 40.92 -3.38 10.40
C GLY A 59 41.26 -2.28 11.41
N SER A 60 41.47 -2.73 12.65
CA SER A 60 42.04 -2.01 13.81
C SER A 60 41.15 -1.15 14.71
N HIS A 61 40.90 -1.72 15.90
CA HIS A 61 41.00 -1.12 17.24
C HIS A 61 40.19 0.13 17.64
N ALA A 62 39.34 -0.05 18.67
CA ALA A 62 39.44 0.71 19.93
C ALA A 62 38.78 -0.08 21.09
N ALA A 63 39.34 0.00 22.28
CA ALA A 63 38.89 -0.74 23.47
C ALA A 63 37.91 0.05 24.35
N ALA A 64 37.34 -0.61 25.36
CA ALA A 64 36.39 -0.07 26.34
C ALA A 64 37.03 0.99 27.29
N PRO A 65 36.21 1.56 28.21
CA PRO A 65 36.38 1.06 29.58
C PRO A 65 35.07 0.80 30.35
N LEU A 66 35.21 0.02 31.43
CA LEU A 66 34.15 -0.34 32.38
C LEU A 66 33.71 0.85 33.24
N LEU A 67 32.45 0.80 33.71
CA LEU A 67 32.00 1.53 34.89
C LEU A 67 31.54 0.58 35.99
N ARG A 68 31.81 0.96 37.24
CA ARG A 68 31.76 0.09 38.42
C ARG A 68 30.34 -0.11 38.95
N SER A 69 30.09 -1.32 39.44
CA SER A 69 28.94 -1.64 40.30
C SER A 69 29.28 -1.33 41.76
N THR A 70 28.37 -0.65 42.46
CA THR A 70 28.39 -0.50 43.93
C THR A 70 27.13 -1.17 44.49
N ALA A 71 27.31 -2.32 45.12
CA ALA A 71 26.23 -3.06 45.79
C ALA A 71 26.25 -2.76 47.29
N GLU A 72 25.22 -2.08 47.79
CA GLU A 72 24.98 -1.93 49.23
C GLU A 72 24.26 -3.15 49.78
N ARG A 73 24.75 -3.68 50.92
CA ARG A 73 24.19 -4.86 51.58
C ARG A 73 23.23 -4.41 52.68
N GLY A 74 21.93 -4.61 52.49
CA GLY A 74 20.96 -4.56 53.57
C GLY A 74 21.06 -5.81 54.46
N ALA A 75 21.13 -5.62 55.78
CA ALA A 75 21.11 -6.72 56.75
C ALA A 75 19.68 -7.29 56.92
N PRO A 76 19.52 -8.60 57.17
CA PRO A 76 18.20 -9.18 57.44
C PRO A 76 17.74 -8.84 58.86
N GLN A 77 16.57 -8.23 59.00
CA GLN A 77 15.85 -8.18 60.27
C GLN A 77 15.25 -9.56 60.57
N GLN A 78 15.42 -10.03 61.82
CA GLN A 78 14.71 -11.19 62.33
C GLN A 78 13.30 -10.75 62.78
N GLU A 79 12.26 -11.33 62.16
CA GLU A 79 10.89 -11.19 62.66
C GLU A 79 10.55 -12.31 63.67
N PRO A 80 9.66 -12.04 64.65
CA PRO A 80 9.33 -12.99 65.71
C PRO A 80 8.41 -14.12 65.23
N GLU A 81 8.79 -15.36 65.50
CA GLU A 81 7.94 -16.54 65.27
C GLU A 81 6.71 -16.53 66.18
N GLY A 82 5.52 -16.28 65.61
CA GLY A 82 4.28 -16.33 66.38
C GLY A 82 3.00 -16.28 65.53
N ARG A 83 2.23 -17.38 65.54
CA ARG A 83 0.89 -17.56 64.93
C ARG A 83 0.80 -17.90 63.43
N PHE A 84 1.48 -18.95 62.99
CA PHE A 84 1.16 -19.65 61.72
C PHE A 84 0.44 -20.99 61.97
N SER A 85 -0.88 -20.96 62.20
CA SER A 85 -1.72 -22.18 62.23
C SER A 85 -3.16 -21.99 61.76
N ARG A 86 -3.50 -20.85 61.13
CA ARG A 86 -4.82 -20.60 60.51
C ARG A 86 -4.77 -20.09 59.06
N SER A 87 -3.59 -19.87 58.46
CA SER A 87 -3.49 -19.46 57.05
C SER A 87 -3.52 -20.63 56.06
N LEU A 88 -3.09 -21.83 56.48
CA LEU A 88 -2.94 -23.01 55.60
C LEU A 88 -4.24 -23.42 54.88
N GLU A 89 -5.41 -23.29 55.51
CA GLU A 89 -6.69 -23.59 54.84
C GLU A 89 -7.10 -22.52 53.82
N ALA A 90 -6.77 -21.25 54.07
CA ALA A 90 -7.02 -20.16 53.14
C ALA A 90 -6.07 -20.23 51.92
N GLU A 91 -4.79 -20.52 52.16
CA GLU A 91 -3.78 -20.78 51.13
C GLU A 91 -4.12 -22.02 50.29
N SER A 92 -4.64 -23.08 50.91
CA SER A 92 -5.11 -24.28 50.18
C SER A 92 -6.28 -23.97 49.23
N ARG A 93 -7.25 -23.16 49.66
CA ARG A 93 -8.39 -22.74 48.81
C ARG A 93 -7.96 -21.79 47.69
N LEU A 94 -7.07 -20.83 47.97
CA LEU A 94 -6.49 -19.97 46.93
C LEU A 94 -5.62 -20.76 45.94
N GLY A 95 -4.87 -21.76 46.43
CA GLY A 95 -4.07 -22.67 45.60
C GLY A 95 -4.92 -23.56 44.70
N GLN A 96 -6.09 -24.02 45.16
CA GLN A 96 -7.06 -24.74 44.32
C GLN A 96 -7.71 -23.82 43.27
N LEU A 97 -8.13 -22.61 43.64
CA LEU A 97 -8.69 -21.62 42.71
C LEU A 97 -7.67 -21.20 41.63
N ALA A 98 -6.41 -20.99 42.00
CA ALA A 98 -5.32 -20.69 41.06
C ALA A 98 -5.02 -21.83 40.09
N ARG A 99 -5.23 -23.10 40.50
CA ARG A 99 -5.11 -24.28 39.63
C ARG A 99 -6.35 -24.52 38.75
N SER A 100 -7.51 -23.97 39.12
CA SER A 100 -8.74 -24.07 38.32
C SER A 100 -8.91 -22.93 37.31
N MET A 101 -8.15 -21.84 37.41
CA MET A 101 -8.13 -20.83 36.35
C MET A 101 -7.39 -21.40 35.13
N PRO A 102 -8.02 -21.45 33.94
CA PRO A 102 -7.31 -21.88 32.74
C PRO A 102 -6.17 -20.91 32.49
N THR A 103 -4.93 -21.40 32.54
CA THR A 103 -3.77 -20.62 32.12
C THR A 103 -4.03 -20.18 30.68
N PRO A 104 -4.18 -18.88 30.40
CA PRO A 104 -4.40 -18.44 29.03
C PRO A 104 -3.22 -18.94 28.21
N ASP A 105 -3.51 -19.60 27.08
CA ASP A 105 -2.48 -20.09 26.18
C ASP A 105 -1.53 -18.92 25.89
N VAL A 106 -0.28 -19.07 26.31
CA VAL A 106 0.75 -18.03 26.20
C VAL A 106 0.89 -17.62 24.73
N SER A 107 0.65 -18.55 23.80
CA SER A 107 0.57 -18.31 22.37
C SER A 107 -0.59 -17.37 22.01
N GLN A 108 -1.80 -17.59 22.53
CA GLN A 108 -2.96 -16.71 22.29
C GLN A 108 -2.73 -15.29 22.87
N ALA A 109 -2.19 -15.19 24.09
CA ALA A 109 -1.87 -13.91 24.71
C ALA A 109 -0.80 -13.14 23.90
N TYR A 110 0.26 -13.85 23.48
CA TYR A 110 1.32 -13.30 22.62
C TYR A 110 0.79 -12.87 21.25
N ARG A 111 -0.02 -13.70 20.58
CA ARG A 111 -0.67 -13.34 19.30
C ARG A 111 -1.57 -12.10 19.46
N SER A 112 -2.34 -12.01 20.55
CA SER A 112 -3.17 -10.84 20.84
C SER A 112 -2.34 -9.56 21.00
N LEU A 113 -1.19 -9.64 21.70
CA LEU A 113 -0.23 -8.53 21.79
C LEU A 113 0.40 -8.19 20.43
N LEU A 114 0.77 -9.19 19.62
CA LEU A 114 1.30 -8.96 18.28
C LEU A 114 0.29 -8.26 17.37
N ARG A 115 -0.99 -8.65 17.36
CA ARG A 115 -2.03 -7.97 16.54
C ARG A 115 -2.20 -6.49 16.87
N ARG A 116 -1.86 -6.05 18.08
CA ARG A 116 -1.89 -4.62 18.48
C ARG A 116 -0.76 -3.80 17.83
N VAL A 117 0.34 -4.42 17.42
CA VAL A 117 1.51 -3.72 16.84
C VAL A 117 1.83 -4.15 15.41
N TYR A 118 1.39 -5.33 14.99
CA TYR A 118 1.54 -5.89 13.65
C TYR A 118 0.25 -6.65 13.28
N PRO A 119 -0.83 -5.94 12.88
CA PRO A 119 -2.16 -6.54 12.67
C PRO A 119 -2.25 -7.70 11.67
N LEU A 120 -1.29 -7.79 10.76
CA LEU A 120 -1.25 -8.74 9.63
C LEU A 120 -0.23 -9.88 9.79
N PHE A 121 0.43 -10.02 10.94
CA PHE A 121 1.56 -10.97 11.09
C PHE A 121 1.19 -12.45 10.86
N ASP A 122 -0.06 -12.86 11.16
CA ASP A 122 -0.58 -14.21 10.90
C ASP A 122 -0.95 -14.43 9.41
N GLU A 123 -1.13 -13.36 8.64
CA GLU A 123 -1.65 -13.37 7.26
C GLU A 123 -0.60 -12.99 6.21
N ALA A 124 0.59 -12.58 6.64
CA ALA A 124 1.64 -12.11 5.77
C ALA A 124 2.45 -13.30 5.23
N GLU A 125 2.42 -13.47 3.90
CA GLU A 125 3.23 -14.45 3.19
C GLU A 125 4.69 -14.01 3.14
N LYS A 126 5.59 -14.99 3.11
CA LYS A 126 7.02 -14.74 2.89
C LYS A 126 7.25 -14.31 1.45
N TRP A 127 8.20 -13.39 1.23
CA TRP A 127 8.60 -12.89 -0.09
C TRP A 127 8.76 -14.01 -1.13
N ASP A 128 9.60 -15.01 -0.82
CA ASP A 128 9.94 -16.10 -1.75
C ASP A 128 8.80 -17.12 -1.97
N ALA A 129 7.68 -17.01 -1.23
CA ALA A 129 6.50 -17.86 -1.41
C ALA A 129 5.51 -17.30 -2.44
N VAL A 130 5.61 -16.01 -2.80
CA VAL A 130 4.68 -15.34 -3.71
C VAL A 130 5.17 -15.49 -5.16
N PRO A 131 4.39 -16.12 -6.06
CA PRO A 131 4.79 -16.34 -7.45
C PRO A 131 4.57 -15.07 -8.30
N PHE A 132 5.36 -14.03 -8.04
CA PHE A 132 5.24 -12.72 -8.65
C PHE A 132 5.34 -12.75 -10.19
N GLU A 133 6.10 -13.68 -10.76
CA GLU A 133 6.34 -13.84 -12.19
C GLU A 133 5.10 -14.18 -13.01
N ARG A 134 4.01 -14.61 -12.36
CA ARG A 134 2.72 -14.93 -12.98
C ARG A 134 1.86 -13.72 -13.33
N TYR A 135 2.22 -12.54 -12.83
CA TYR A 135 1.42 -11.33 -12.96
C TYR A 135 2.11 -10.34 -13.88
N ASP A 136 1.34 -9.70 -14.76
CA ASP A 136 1.86 -8.69 -15.68
C ASP A 136 2.05 -7.35 -14.97
N VAL A 137 1.17 -7.01 -14.04
CA VAL A 137 1.28 -5.77 -13.25
C VAL A 137 1.22 -6.06 -11.76
N ILE A 138 2.24 -5.60 -11.03
CA ILE A 138 2.31 -5.76 -9.57
C ILE A 138 2.21 -4.38 -8.92
N LEU A 139 1.09 -4.11 -8.26
CA LEU A 139 0.89 -2.91 -7.43
C LEU A 139 1.44 -3.15 -6.02
N VAL A 140 2.63 -2.62 -5.74
CA VAL A 140 3.25 -2.64 -4.42
C VAL A 140 2.74 -1.46 -3.58
N THR A 141 2.01 -1.77 -2.51
CA THR A 141 1.29 -0.81 -1.67
C THR A 141 1.43 -1.14 -0.18
N GLY A 142 0.76 -0.40 0.70
CA GLY A 142 0.81 -0.58 2.16
C GLY A 142 1.02 0.74 2.93
N PRO A 143 1.35 0.68 4.23
CA PRO A 143 1.68 1.87 5.02
C PRO A 143 2.96 2.56 4.53
N GLN A 144 3.03 3.90 4.56
CA GLN A 144 4.30 4.59 4.28
C GLN A 144 5.38 4.11 5.28
N ARG A 145 6.57 3.79 4.75
CA ARG A 145 7.71 3.20 5.47
C ARG A 145 7.59 1.70 5.81
N SER A 146 6.59 0.97 5.29
CA SER A 146 6.55 -0.50 5.36
C SER A 146 7.48 -1.22 4.39
N GLY A 147 8.23 -0.50 3.54
CA GLY A 147 9.23 -1.06 2.63
C GLY A 147 8.86 -1.07 1.14
N THR A 148 7.69 -0.52 0.79
CA THR A 148 7.14 -0.50 -0.59
C THR A 148 8.14 -0.10 -1.67
N THR A 149 8.97 0.93 -1.45
CA THR A 149 10.01 1.33 -2.42
C THR A 149 11.02 0.22 -2.71
N TRP A 150 11.55 -0.44 -1.68
CA TRP A 150 12.55 -1.50 -1.82
C TRP A 150 11.95 -2.75 -2.47
N ALA A 151 10.74 -3.14 -2.04
CA ALA A 151 10.00 -4.24 -2.64
C ALA A 151 9.72 -3.99 -4.14
N ALA A 152 9.20 -2.81 -4.50
CA ALA A 152 8.90 -2.47 -5.89
C ALA A 152 10.13 -2.54 -6.80
N CYS A 153 11.26 -2.02 -6.34
CA CYS A 153 12.50 -2.09 -7.11
C CYS A 153 13.08 -3.50 -7.20
N ALA A 154 13.02 -4.28 -6.12
CA ALA A 154 13.51 -5.65 -6.13
C ALA A 154 12.74 -6.51 -7.13
N LEU A 155 11.41 -6.39 -7.17
CA LEU A 155 10.56 -7.04 -8.17
C LEU A 155 10.86 -6.54 -9.59
N ALA A 156 10.98 -5.23 -9.79
CA ALA A 156 11.27 -4.67 -11.11
C ALA A 156 12.61 -5.18 -11.66
N MET A 157 13.65 -5.24 -10.83
CA MET A 157 14.96 -5.78 -11.20
C MET A 157 14.91 -7.30 -11.43
N GLN A 158 14.32 -8.07 -10.49
CA GLN A 158 14.29 -9.53 -10.53
C GLN A 158 13.48 -10.07 -11.71
N LEU A 159 12.37 -9.42 -12.04
CA LEU A 159 11.44 -9.84 -13.09
C LEU A 159 11.68 -9.13 -14.44
N ASN A 160 12.61 -8.17 -14.47
CA ASN A 160 12.86 -7.27 -15.62
C ASN A 160 11.58 -6.52 -16.08
N TYR A 161 10.89 -5.88 -15.13
CA TYR A 161 9.65 -5.13 -15.37
C TYR A 161 9.89 -3.61 -15.31
N THR A 162 9.06 -2.83 -16.01
CA THR A 162 9.07 -1.36 -15.91
C THR A 162 8.62 -0.91 -14.52
N LEU A 163 9.48 -0.17 -13.80
CA LEU A 163 9.15 0.39 -12.48
C LEU A 163 8.43 1.74 -12.61
N PHE A 164 7.27 1.89 -11.99
CA PHE A 164 6.59 3.17 -11.80
C PHE A 164 6.63 3.55 -10.30
N ASP A 165 7.62 4.35 -9.90
CA ASP A 165 7.79 4.78 -8.50
C ASP A 165 6.72 5.79 -8.03
N GLU A 166 6.67 6.11 -6.73
CA GLU A 166 5.71 7.08 -6.15
C GLU A 166 5.88 8.54 -6.62
N ARG A 167 7.00 8.85 -7.30
CA ARG A 167 7.30 10.20 -7.82
C ARG A 167 6.90 10.34 -9.28
N HIS A 168 6.59 9.25 -9.96
CA HIS A 168 6.09 9.29 -11.32
C HIS A 168 4.80 10.13 -11.35
N PRO A 169 4.63 11.08 -12.29
CA PRO A 169 3.36 11.81 -12.48
C PRO A 169 2.12 10.93 -12.75
N ILE A 170 2.34 9.63 -12.90
CA ILE A 170 1.38 8.54 -13.13
C ILE A 170 0.82 8.00 -11.80
N THR A 171 1.63 7.99 -10.74
CA THR A 171 1.27 7.46 -9.41
C THR A 171 1.04 8.60 -8.41
N GLY A 172 1.73 9.73 -8.60
CA GLY A 172 1.63 10.94 -7.80
C GLY A 172 0.50 11.85 -8.27
N GLY A 173 -0.34 12.30 -7.33
CA GLY A 173 -1.43 13.24 -7.59
C GLY A 173 -2.47 13.27 -6.48
N ASN A 174 -3.46 14.17 -6.61
CA ASN A 174 -4.60 14.21 -5.68
C ASN A 174 -5.58 13.04 -5.90
N ASP A 175 -5.76 12.61 -7.15
CA ASP A 175 -6.65 11.51 -7.56
C ASP A 175 -5.86 10.24 -7.90
N THR A 176 -5.26 9.62 -6.87
CA THR A 176 -4.42 8.42 -7.02
C THR A 176 -5.18 7.23 -7.63
N LEU A 177 -6.49 7.11 -7.37
CA LEU A 177 -7.30 6.02 -7.93
C LEU A 177 -7.41 6.13 -9.45
N ARG A 178 -7.84 7.30 -9.97
CA ARG A 178 -7.93 7.52 -11.43
C ARG A 178 -6.57 7.36 -12.10
N ALA A 179 -5.51 7.82 -11.45
CA ALA A 179 -4.16 7.72 -11.98
C ALA A 179 -3.73 6.24 -12.13
N LEU A 180 -3.98 5.39 -11.12
CA LEU A 180 -3.79 3.94 -11.22
C LEU A 180 -4.67 3.30 -12.31
N GLN A 181 -5.97 3.64 -12.38
CA GLN A 181 -6.89 3.11 -13.40
C GLN A 181 -6.41 3.42 -14.83
N ARG A 182 -5.93 4.64 -15.10
CA ARG A 182 -5.30 5.00 -16.39
C ARG A 182 -4.04 4.20 -16.66
N THR A 183 -3.22 3.96 -15.64
CA THR A 183 -1.99 3.17 -15.77
C THR A 183 -2.26 1.74 -16.15
N PHE A 184 -3.24 1.16 -15.48
CA PHE A 184 -3.70 -0.18 -15.75
C PHE A 184 -4.26 -0.31 -17.18
N ALA A 185 -5.14 0.60 -17.58
CA ALA A 185 -5.65 0.62 -18.96
C ALA A 185 -4.54 0.82 -20.01
N TYR A 186 -3.58 1.72 -19.76
CA TYR A 186 -2.42 1.96 -20.64
C TYR A 186 -1.57 0.70 -20.82
N LEU A 187 -1.08 0.13 -19.71
CA LEU A 187 -0.22 -1.05 -19.71
C LEU A 187 -0.91 -2.25 -20.38
N ARG A 188 -2.23 -2.41 -20.18
CA ARG A 188 -3.05 -3.42 -20.85
C ARG A 188 -3.01 -3.30 -22.37
N VAL A 189 -3.27 -2.10 -22.90
CA VAL A 189 -3.28 -1.84 -24.35
C VAL A 189 -1.90 -2.03 -24.98
N ARG A 190 -0.84 -1.82 -24.18
CA ARG A 190 0.55 -1.96 -24.59
C ARG A 190 1.13 -3.38 -24.43
N GLY A 191 0.50 -4.24 -23.64
CA GLY A 191 1.07 -5.54 -23.24
C GLY A 191 2.32 -5.40 -22.37
N GLU A 192 2.48 -4.29 -21.66
CA GLU A 192 3.68 -3.96 -20.89
C GLU A 192 3.62 -4.50 -19.46
N ARG A 193 4.67 -5.22 -19.04
CA ARG A 193 4.80 -5.75 -17.67
C ARG A 193 5.44 -4.71 -16.75
N ALA A 194 4.88 -4.51 -15.56
CA ALA A 194 5.21 -3.37 -14.72
C ALA A 194 5.11 -3.64 -13.22
N VAL A 195 5.94 -2.95 -12.44
CA VAL A 195 5.80 -2.86 -10.98
C VAL A 195 5.49 -1.42 -10.60
N ILE A 196 4.39 -1.20 -9.87
CA ILE A 196 3.92 0.13 -9.49
C ILE A 196 4.04 0.32 -7.99
N GLN A 197 4.82 1.30 -7.54
CA GLN A 197 4.93 1.65 -6.14
C GLN A 197 3.90 2.74 -5.77
N SER A 198 2.87 2.39 -4.99
CA SER A 198 1.88 3.37 -4.52
C SER A 198 1.44 3.13 -3.07
N PRO A 199 2.20 3.64 -2.07
CA PRO A 199 1.77 3.67 -0.67
C PRO A 199 0.73 4.77 -0.37
N MET A 200 0.34 5.56 -1.38
CA MET A 200 -0.67 6.62 -1.28
C MET A 200 -2.07 6.14 -1.67
N SER A 201 -2.18 5.12 -2.53
CA SER A 201 -3.44 4.49 -2.95
C SER A 201 -4.06 3.57 -1.90
N THR A 202 -3.38 3.30 -0.78
CA THR A 202 -3.78 2.32 0.25
C THR A 202 -5.22 2.50 0.78
N LYS A 203 -5.80 3.71 0.68
CA LYS A 203 -7.19 3.98 1.06
C LYS A 203 -8.23 3.49 0.03
N ASP A 204 -7.85 3.36 -1.24
CA ASP A 204 -8.75 3.12 -2.39
C ASP A 204 -8.56 1.74 -3.04
N LEU A 205 -7.77 0.83 -2.46
CA LEU A 205 -7.40 -0.43 -3.11
C LEU A 205 -8.61 -1.28 -3.52
N HIS A 206 -9.65 -1.31 -2.69
CA HIS A 206 -10.92 -2.00 -2.96
C HIS A 206 -11.78 -1.35 -4.07
N LEU A 207 -11.45 -0.14 -4.51
CA LEU A 207 -12.12 0.56 -5.63
C LEU A 207 -11.39 0.32 -6.96
N LEU A 208 -10.29 -0.42 -6.97
CA LEU A 208 -9.61 -0.79 -8.20
C LEU A 208 -10.53 -1.73 -9.04
N PRO A 209 -10.48 -1.63 -10.38
CA PRO A 209 -11.13 -2.59 -11.25
C PRO A 209 -10.49 -3.98 -11.08
N VAL A 210 -11.27 -5.04 -11.23
CA VAL A 210 -10.70 -6.38 -11.41
C VAL A 210 -10.08 -6.43 -12.80
N TRP A 211 -8.76 -6.58 -12.87
CA TRP A 211 -8.05 -6.55 -14.14
C TRP A 211 -7.13 -7.78 -14.29
N PRO A 212 -7.40 -8.68 -15.26
CA PRO A 212 -6.49 -9.73 -15.70
C PRO A 212 -5.02 -9.30 -15.80
N GLY A 213 -4.16 -9.97 -15.03
CA GLY A 213 -2.71 -9.73 -14.94
C GLY A 213 -2.28 -8.92 -13.71
N LEU A 214 -3.22 -8.35 -12.93
CA LEU A 214 -2.92 -7.54 -11.76
C LEU A 214 -2.70 -8.37 -10.48
N LEU A 215 -1.67 -8.03 -9.70
CA LEU A 215 -1.49 -8.39 -8.29
C LEU A 215 -1.42 -7.12 -7.42
N VAL A 216 -2.17 -7.10 -6.31
CA VAL A 216 -2.00 -6.08 -5.24
C VAL A 216 -1.14 -6.66 -4.12
N ALA A 217 0.15 -6.33 -4.13
CA ALA A 217 1.12 -6.74 -3.10
C ALA A 217 1.15 -5.71 -1.96
N PHE A 218 0.47 -6.01 -0.86
CA PHE A 218 0.40 -5.15 0.32
C PHE A 218 1.56 -5.46 1.27
N MET A 219 2.53 -4.55 1.35
CA MET A 219 3.70 -4.68 2.23
C MET A 219 3.29 -4.43 3.70
N ALA A 220 3.25 -5.50 4.46
CA ALA A 220 2.94 -5.50 5.88
C ALA A 220 4.23 -5.41 6.72
N ARG A 221 4.17 -4.70 7.84
CA ARG A 221 5.32 -4.50 8.73
C ARG A 221 4.87 -4.14 10.15
N ASN A 222 5.64 -4.52 11.16
CA ASN A 222 5.45 -4.04 12.53
C ASN A 222 5.35 -2.49 12.59
N CYS A 223 4.26 -1.98 13.17
CA CYS A 223 3.93 -0.57 13.18
C CYS A 223 4.77 0.28 14.14
N ILE A 224 5.40 -0.32 15.16
CA ILE A 224 6.39 0.37 15.99
C ILE A 224 7.65 0.69 15.16
N ASP A 225 8.04 -0.21 14.28
CA ASP A 225 9.16 -0.01 13.36
C ASP A 225 8.83 0.98 12.23
N VAL A 226 7.58 0.97 11.75
CA VAL A 226 7.07 2.01 10.83
C VAL A 226 7.10 3.38 11.52
N PHE A 227 6.59 3.50 12.76
CA PHE A 227 6.62 4.74 13.56
C PHE A 227 8.05 5.26 13.77
N ARG A 228 8.96 4.39 14.24
CA ARG A 228 10.40 4.69 14.38
C ARG A 228 11.02 5.14 13.05
N SER A 229 10.61 4.55 11.93
CA SER A 229 11.10 4.91 10.59
C SER A 229 10.51 6.21 10.04
N GLN A 230 9.29 6.59 10.44
CA GLN A 230 8.63 7.85 10.07
C GLN A 230 9.29 9.03 10.80
N ASN A 231 9.50 8.92 12.11
CA ASN A 231 10.07 10.00 12.92
C ASN A 231 11.58 10.22 12.71
N LYS A 232 12.27 9.30 12.03
CA LYS A 232 13.64 9.52 11.52
C LYS A 232 13.71 10.49 10.33
N VAL A 233 12.60 10.73 9.62
CA VAL A 233 12.59 11.49 8.35
C VAL A 233 12.15 12.94 8.53
N ASP A 234 11.18 13.20 9.42
CA ASP A 234 10.73 14.56 9.74
C ASP A 234 11.20 14.91 11.16
N LYS A 235 12.13 15.88 11.26
CA LYS A 235 12.72 16.34 12.52
C LYS A 235 11.88 17.40 13.25
N ARG A 236 10.68 17.73 12.74
CA ARG A 236 9.74 18.62 13.44
C ARG A 236 9.23 17.98 14.73
N GLU A 237 8.74 18.81 15.64
CA GLU A 237 8.08 18.39 16.88
C GLU A 237 6.94 17.38 16.60
N GLY A 238 6.91 16.27 17.34
CA GLY A 238 6.03 15.12 17.10
C GLY A 238 6.34 14.27 15.85
N GLY A 239 7.31 14.69 15.02
CA GLY A 239 7.74 13.98 13.83
C GLY A 239 6.66 13.82 12.74
N TRP A 240 6.93 12.95 11.77
CA TRP A 240 6.04 12.73 10.63
C TRP A 240 4.71 12.11 11.08
N THR A 241 4.73 11.26 12.11
CA THR A 241 3.50 10.62 12.60
C THR A 241 2.50 11.66 13.11
N CYS A 242 2.95 12.72 13.77
CA CYS A 242 2.08 13.83 14.18
C CYS A 242 1.74 14.75 13.00
N SER A 243 2.75 15.30 12.32
CA SER A 243 2.59 16.36 11.30
C SER A 243 1.83 15.93 10.04
N ALA A 244 1.95 14.65 9.65
CA ALA A 244 1.38 14.08 8.45
C ALA A 244 0.48 12.86 8.74
N GLY A 245 0.90 11.94 9.60
CA GLY A 245 0.14 10.72 9.93
C GLY A 245 -1.23 11.00 10.54
N ARG A 246 -1.27 11.47 11.80
CA ARG A 246 -2.50 11.81 12.54
C ARG A 246 -3.27 12.94 11.87
N THR A 247 -2.62 14.01 11.41
CA THR A 247 -3.36 15.17 10.86
C THR A 247 -3.86 15.00 9.43
N ARG A 248 -3.12 14.32 8.54
CA ARG A 248 -3.44 14.26 7.09
C ARG A 248 -3.86 12.88 6.63
N GLU A 249 -3.11 11.84 6.99
CA GLU A 249 -3.41 10.48 6.54
C GLU A 249 -4.67 9.94 7.21
N LEU A 250 -4.86 10.10 8.53
CA LEU A 250 -6.07 9.63 9.23
C LEU A 250 -7.36 10.20 8.62
N ARG A 251 -7.36 11.48 8.22
CA ARG A 251 -8.52 12.13 7.58
C ARG A 251 -9.00 11.38 6.33
N LYS A 252 -8.10 10.72 5.59
CA LYS A 252 -8.41 9.93 4.40
C LYS A 252 -9.24 8.67 4.70
N TYR A 253 -9.17 8.15 5.92
CA TYR A 253 -9.89 6.97 6.38
C TYR A 253 -11.11 7.37 7.22
N ARG A 254 -10.95 8.32 8.14
CA ARG A 254 -12.05 8.81 8.99
C ARG A 254 -13.20 9.41 8.19
N ASN A 255 -12.91 10.14 7.12
CA ASN A 255 -13.93 10.78 6.30
C ASN A 255 -14.59 9.81 5.29
N ARG A 256 -14.21 8.53 5.28
CA ARG A 256 -14.71 7.49 4.39
C ARG A 256 -15.68 6.57 5.15
N PRO A 257 -17.00 6.63 4.89
CA PRO A 257 -18.00 5.87 5.68
C PRO A 257 -17.86 4.35 5.50
N ASP A 258 -17.28 3.92 4.38
CA ASP A 258 -16.90 2.55 4.04
C ASP A 258 -15.65 2.06 4.78
N LEU A 259 -14.71 2.95 5.13
CA LEU A 259 -13.46 2.56 5.82
C LEU A 259 -13.56 2.69 7.34
N ARG A 260 -14.29 3.71 7.82
CA ARG A 260 -14.38 4.07 9.25
C ARG A 260 -14.80 2.92 10.18
N PRO A 261 -15.69 1.98 9.81
CA PRO A 261 -16.07 0.86 10.68
C PRO A 261 -14.93 -0.14 10.97
N HIS A 262 -13.84 -0.11 10.19
CA HIS A 262 -12.81 -1.16 10.17
C HIS A 262 -11.50 -0.75 10.89
N PHE A 263 -11.53 0.27 11.74
CA PHE A 263 -10.37 0.67 12.56
C PHE A 263 -10.76 1.54 13.77
N ASP A 264 -9.86 1.64 14.75
CA ASP A 264 -9.97 2.60 15.85
C ASP A 264 -9.23 3.91 15.50
N GLU A 265 -9.90 5.07 15.56
CA GLU A 265 -9.27 6.37 15.29
C GLU A 265 -8.12 6.72 16.26
N ARG A 266 -8.05 6.05 17.42
CA ARG A 266 -6.98 6.22 18.41
C ARG A 266 -5.67 5.58 17.97
N ASP A 267 -5.72 4.56 17.11
CA ASP A 267 -4.55 3.78 16.71
C ASP A 267 -3.51 4.56 15.89
N MET A 268 -2.31 3.98 15.81
CA MET A 268 -1.27 4.44 14.89
C MET A 268 -1.75 4.33 13.44
N ILE A 269 -1.44 5.31 12.59
CA ILE A 269 -1.85 5.30 11.16
C ILE A 269 -1.40 4.05 10.40
N CYS A 270 -0.28 3.44 10.78
CA CYS A 270 0.16 2.16 10.22
C CYS A 270 -0.81 1.03 10.54
N LYS A 271 -1.30 0.95 11.79
CA LYS A 271 -2.24 -0.06 12.25
C LYS A 271 -3.59 0.11 11.57
N ILE A 272 -4.12 1.35 11.55
CA ILE A 272 -5.34 1.72 10.82
C ILE A 272 -5.32 1.24 9.36
N LYS A 273 -4.19 1.43 8.65
CA LYS A 273 -4.05 0.95 7.27
C LYS A 273 -4.04 -0.59 7.15
N GLN A 274 -3.50 -1.30 8.14
CA GLN A 274 -3.43 -2.75 8.15
C GLN A 274 -4.74 -3.41 8.57
N ASP A 275 -5.47 -2.85 9.55
CA ASP A 275 -6.81 -3.31 9.94
C ASP A 275 -7.79 -3.11 8.78
N VAL A 276 -7.81 -1.92 8.15
CA VAL A 276 -8.64 -1.65 6.96
C VAL A 276 -8.32 -2.58 5.80
N TRP A 277 -7.05 -2.98 5.63
CA TRP A 277 -6.67 -3.98 4.64
C TRP A 277 -7.24 -5.37 4.98
N ARG A 278 -7.02 -5.84 6.21
CA ARG A 278 -7.49 -7.14 6.72
C ARG A 278 -9.01 -7.27 6.68
N ASP A 279 -9.71 -6.32 7.30
CA ASP A 279 -11.11 -6.44 7.71
C ASP A 279 -12.09 -5.94 6.63
N PHE A 280 -11.59 -5.35 5.54
CA PHE A 280 -12.42 -4.82 4.47
C PHE A 280 -11.82 -5.02 3.07
N GLN A 281 -10.63 -4.44 2.80
CA GLN A 281 -10.17 -4.29 1.42
C GLN A 281 -9.71 -5.61 0.78
N ALA A 282 -8.92 -6.42 1.49
CA ALA A 282 -8.43 -7.69 0.95
C ALA A 282 -9.56 -8.73 0.79
N PRO A 283 -10.51 -8.91 1.73
CA PRO A 283 -11.71 -9.72 1.50
C PRO A 283 -12.51 -9.27 0.28
N LEU A 284 -12.74 -7.96 0.13
CA LEU A 284 -13.55 -7.42 -0.98
C LEU A 284 -12.85 -7.59 -2.34
N LEU A 285 -11.53 -7.41 -2.42
CA LEU A 285 -10.74 -7.72 -3.62
C LEU A 285 -10.79 -9.21 -3.98
N ARG A 286 -10.68 -10.11 -2.99
CA ARG A 286 -10.81 -11.57 -3.22
C ARG A 286 -12.21 -11.94 -3.71
N SER A 287 -13.28 -11.38 -3.11
CA SER A 287 -14.65 -11.65 -3.57
C SER A 287 -14.90 -11.14 -4.98
N TYR A 288 -14.36 -9.98 -5.35
CA TYR A 288 -14.47 -9.47 -6.72
C TYR A 288 -13.70 -10.34 -7.72
N ALA A 289 -12.49 -10.82 -7.39
CA ALA A 289 -11.73 -11.72 -8.26
C ALA A 289 -12.50 -13.03 -8.53
N ALA A 290 -13.03 -13.65 -7.47
CA ALA A 290 -13.84 -14.86 -7.56
C ALA A 290 -15.10 -14.66 -8.41
N ALA A 291 -15.83 -13.55 -8.21
CA ALA A 291 -17.05 -13.23 -8.97
C ALA A 291 -16.81 -13.04 -10.48
N HIS A 292 -15.59 -12.68 -10.90
CA HIS A 292 -15.22 -12.50 -12.30
C HIS A 292 -14.54 -13.75 -12.91
N GLY A 293 -14.48 -14.88 -12.19
CA GLY A 293 -13.76 -16.08 -12.63
C GLY A 293 -12.25 -15.88 -12.73
N VAL A 294 -11.70 -14.85 -12.07
CA VAL A 294 -10.27 -14.50 -12.12
C VAL A 294 -9.53 -15.26 -11.03
N GLU A 295 -9.38 -16.57 -11.23
CA GLU A 295 -8.40 -17.39 -10.52
C GLU A 295 -7.08 -17.41 -11.31
N TYR A 296 -6.05 -16.70 -10.86
CA TYR A 296 -4.75 -16.65 -11.54
C TYR A 296 -3.92 -17.91 -11.32
N ASN A 297 -4.25 -19.03 -11.96
CA ASN A 297 -3.55 -20.30 -11.73
C ASN A 297 -3.47 -20.64 -10.22
N ARG A 298 -4.60 -20.48 -9.50
CA ARG A 298 -4.76 -20.55 -8.02
C ARG A 298 -4.20 -19.35 -7.22
N GLY A 299 -3.81 -18.25 -7.86
CA GLY A 299 -3.31 -17.03 -7.22
C GLY A 299 -4.41 -16.00 -6.92
N ASN A 300 -4.31 -15.34 -5.76
CA ASN A 300 -5.20 -14.25 -5.35
C ASN A 300 -4.89 -12.94 -6.11
N LEU A 301 -5.92 -12.11 -6.37
CA LEU A 301 -5.76 -10.72 -6.83
C LEU A 301 -4.98 -9.83 -5.84
N SER A 302 -4.92 -10.24 -4.57
CA SER A 302 -4.23 -9.54 -3.49
C SER A 302 -3.42 -10.50 -2.62
N VAL A 303 -2.24 -10.05 -2.21
CA VAL A 303 -1.36 -10.76 -1.26
C VAL A 303 -0.84 -9.81 -0.20
N THR A 304 -0.75 -10.29 1.03
CA THR A 304 -0.10 -9.59 2.13
C THR A 304 1.34 -10.10 2.21
N VAL A 305 2.35 -9.23 2.10
CA VAL A 305 3.76 -9.64 2.07
C VAL A 305 4.47 -9.16 3.32
N ASP A 306 5.14 -10.06 4.04
CA ASP A 306 5.94 -9.71 5.21
C ASP A 306 7.23 -8.98 4.80
N PHE A 307 7.37 -7.73 5.23
CA PHE A 307 8.59 -6.94 5.03
C PHE A 307 9.84 -7.57 5.67
N ASP A 308 9.70 -8.29 6.79
CA ASP A 308 10.85 -8.86 7.48
C ASP A 308 11.36 -10.15 6.80
N SER A 309 10.50 -10.89 6.09
CA SER A 309 10.90 -11.96 5.18
C SER A 309 11.78 -11.48 4.02
N PHE A 310 11.62 -10.24 3.55
CA PHE A 310 12.47 -9.66 2.50
C PHE A 310 13.92 -9.38 3.00
N ARG A 311 14.22 -9.54 4.29
CA ARG A 311 15.57 -9.32 4.85
C ARG A 311 16.62 -10.33 4.37
N SER A 312 16.21 -11.51 3.90
CA SER A 312 17.10 -12.53 3.32
C SER A 312 17.41 -12.31 1.83
N HIS A 313 16.67 -11.42 1.15
CA HIS A 313 16.81 -11.21 -0.28
C HIS A 313 18.16 -10.55 -0.63
N PRO A 314 18.86 -10.92 -1.72
CA PRO A 314 20.17 -10.33 -2.08
C PRO A 314 20.17 -8.81 -2.26
N LEU A 315 19.03 -8.23 -2.67
CA LEU A 315 18.85 -6.78 -2.80
C LEU A 315 18.52 -6.08 -1.47
N TRP A 316 18.46 -6.80 -0.35
CA TRP A 316 18.28 -6.22 0.98
C TRP A 316 19.56 -5.54 1.47
N LEU A 317 19.56 -4.21 1.41
CA LEU A 317 20.64 -3.42 2.01
C LEU A 317 20.46 -3.32 3.53
N ARG A 318 21.54 -3.46 4.30
CA ARG A 318 21.58 -3.18 5.75
C ARG A 318 21.45 -1.67 6.02
N GLY A 319 21.15 -1.30 7.26
CA GLY A 319 20.93 0.10 7.66
C GLY A 319 22.14 1.03 7.47
N GLU A 320 23.35 0.49 7.30
CA GLU A 320 24.58 1.23 6.99
C GLU A 320 24.75 1.45 5.49
N GLN A 321 24.58 0.40 4.69
CA GLN A 321 24.54 0.50 3.23
C GLN A 321 23.47 1.51 2.75
N ARG A 322 22.29 1.52 3.40
CA ARG A 322 21.23 2.53 3.16
C ARG A 322 21.55 3.95 3.64
N ARG A 323 22.60 4.17 4.42
CA ARG A 323 23.07 5.50 4.83
C ARG A 323 24.08 6.07 3.84
N GLY A 324 24.91 5.22 3.23
CA GLY A 324 25.84 5.60 2.16
C GLY A 324 25.12 5.93 0.84
N LEU A 325 24.07 5.17 0.51
CA LEU A 325 23.14 5.56 -0.56
C LEU A 325 22.25 6.70 -0.05
N GLY A 326 22.49 7.93 -0.54
CA GLY A 326 21.64 9.06 -0.21
C GLY A 326 20.17 8.77 -0.54
N ILE A 327 19.23 9.24 0.29
CA ILE A 327 17.77 8.98 0.15
C ILE A 327 17.18 9.44 -1.21
N LYS A 328 17.96 10.17 -2.01
CA LYS A 328 17.63 10.54 -3.40
C LYS A 328 18.09 9.53 -4.45
N SER A 329 19.24 8.84 -4.27
CA SER A 329 19.74 7.74 -5.13
C SER A 329 19.18 6.36 -4.76
N THR A 330 18.54 6.24 -3.59
CA THR A 330 17.76 5.03 -3.26
C THR A 330 16.48 4.87 -4.10
N ASN A 331 16.20 5.74 -5.08
CA ASN A 331 15.19 5.52 -6.12
C ASN A 331 15.71 4.62 -7.24
N CYS A 332 16.51 3.62 -6.85
CA CYS A 332 16.82 2.44 -7.65
C CYS A 332 17.47 2.79 -8.98
N ASP A 333 18.56 3.55 -8.90
CA ASP A 333 19.47 3.90 -10.00
C ASP A 333 20.04 2.65 -10.75
N LEU A 334 19.74 1.44 -10.24
CA LEU A 334 20.01 0.12 -10.83
C LEU A 334 18.93 -0.36 -11.82
N VAL A 335 17.71 0.20 -11.76
CA VAL A 335 16.68 -0.02 -12.78
C VAL A 335 16.93 1.00 -13.88
N SER A 336 17.25 0.52 -15.08
CA SER A 336 17.43 1.36 -16.27
C SER A 336 16.30 2.38 -16.38
N ALA A 337 16.66 3.65 -16.58
CA ALA A 337 15.81 4.82 -16.38
C ALA A 337 14.34 4.59 -16.75
N THR A 338 13.43 4.90 -15.81
CA THR A 338 11.99 5.08 -16.11
C THR A 338 11.82 5.83 -17.42
N PRO A 339 10.96 5.37 -18.35
CA PRO A 339 10.72 6.03 -19.64
C PRO A 339 10.61 7.54 -19.44
N GLU A 340 11.44 8.30 -20.16
CA GLU A 340 11.92 9.61 -19.72
C GLU A 340 10.86 10.44 -18.98
N ARG A 341 11.22 10.99 -17.81
CA ARG A 341 10.35 11.92 -17.05
C ARG A 341 10.19 13.30 -17.71
N THR A 342 10.17 13.37 -19.05
CA THR A 342 9.86 14.59 -19.78
C THR A 342 8.39 14.97 -19.63
N SER A 343 8.10 16.27 -19.74
CA SER A 343 6.72 16.77 -19.72
C SER A 343 5.91 16.35 -20.96
N TRP A 344 6.58 15.80 -21.99
CA TRP A 344 5.98 15.32 -23.22
C TRP A 344 5.50 13.86 -23.09
N SER A 345 6.36 12.94 -22.64
CA SER A 345 5.98 11.54 -22.36
C SER A 345 4.79 11.48 -21.38
N THR A 346 4.83 12.29 -20.32
CA THR A 346 3.77 12.40 -19.31
C THR A 346 2.43 12.84 -19.91
N ARG A 347 2.43 13.83 -20.83
CA ARG A 347 1.21 14.31 -21.49
C ARG A 347 0.65 13.28 -22.47
N ARG A 348 1.51 12.69 -23.29
CA ARG A 348 1.14 11.62 -24.23
C ARG A 348 0.51 10.44 -23.47
N TRP A 349 1.17 9.98 -22.42
CA TRP A 349 0.68 8.90 -21.57
C TRP A 349 -0.67 9.25 -20.92
N MET A 350 -0.88 10.48 -20.44
CA MET A 350 -2.17 10.87 -19.85
C MET A 350 -3.30 10.83 -20.88
N ALA A 351 -3.03 11.17 -22.14
CA ALA A 351 -4.00 11.08 -23.22
C ALA A 351 -4.27 9.64 -23.65
N GLU A 352 -3.21 8.84 -23.88
CA GLU A 352 -3.31 7.42 -24.28
C GLU A 352 -3.96 6.58 -23.17
N GLY A 353 -3.56 6.79 -21.90
CA GLY A 353 -4.12 6.10 -20.73
C GLY A 353 -5.53 6.53 -20.36
N GLU A 354 -5.94 7.80 -20.58
CA GLU A 354 -7.34 8.19 -20.45
C GLU A 354 -8.18 7.61 -21.60
N SER A 355 -7.67 7.59 -22.84
CA SER A 355 -8.36 6.98 -23.98
C SER A 355 -8.57 5.48 -23.77
N ALA A 356 -7.51 4.75 -23.39
CA ALA A 356 -7.59 3.35 -23.02
C ALA A 356 -8.55 3.11 -21.85
N LEU A 357 -8.54 3.98 -20.83
CA LEU A 357 -9.49 3.88 -19.72
C LEU A 357 -10.92 4.09 -20.19
N GLN A 358 -11.22 5.10 -21.01
CA GLN A 358 -12.58 5.32 -21.51
C GLN A 358 -13.10 4.18 -22.39
N ALA A 359 -12.21 3.46 -23.09
CA ALA A 359 -12.55 2.26 -23.85
C ALA A 359 -12.80 1.01 -22.98
N ALA A 360 -12.19 0.93 -21.79
CA ALA A 360 -12.24 -0.25 -20.92
C ALA A 360 -13.12 -0.10 -19.66
N ILE A 361 -13.45 1.13 -19.26
CA ILE A 361 -14.12 1.42 -17.99
C ILE A 361 -15.60 1.04 -18.00
N THR A 362 -16.05 0.29 -17.00
CA THR A 362 -17.46 -0.08 -16.85
C THR A 362 -18.29 1.04 -16.21
N SER A 363 -19.62 0.89 -16.21
CA SER A 363 -20.50 1.76 -15.41
C SER A 363 -20.22 1.66 -13.91
N GLU A 364 -19.90 0.46 -13.42
CA GLU A 364 -19.56 0.23 -12.00
C GLU A 364 -18.26 0.94 -11.62
N ASP A 365 -17.21 0.84 -12.45
CA ASP A 365 -15.93 1.52 -12.23
C ASP A 365 -16.11 3.05 -12.16
N ARG A 366 -17.01 3.62 -12.97
CA ARG A 366 -17.35 5.05 -12.94
C ARG A 366 -18.02 5.43 -11.62
N GLU A 367 -18.90 4.60 -11.05
CA GLU A 367 -19.48 4.85 -9.74
C GLU A 367 -18.46 4.71 -8.60
N ARG A 368 -17.59 3.68 -8.65
CA ARG A 368 -16.45 3.53 -7.72
C ARG A 368 -15.52 4.75 -7.76
N GLN A 369 -15.27 5.29 -8.96
CA GLN A 369 -14.47 6.50 -9.15
C GLN A 369 -15.14 7.75 -8.57
N LYS A 370 -16.43 8.00 -8.88
CA LYS A 370 -17.22 9.10 -8.30
C LYS A 370 -17.24 9.03 -6.78
N PHE A 371 -17.40 7.83 -6.22
CA PHE A 371 -17.36 7.59 -4.78
C PHE A 371 -16.00 7.99 -4.20
N SER A 372 -14.88 7.54 -4.79
CA SER A 372 -13.54 7.96 -4.34
C SER A 372 -13.38 9.49 -4.33
N GLN A 373 -13.76 10.14 -5.44
CA GLN A 373 -13.64 11.60 -5.63
C GLN A 373 -14.47 12.40 -4.62
N LYS A 374 -15.72 11.97 -4.35
CA LYS A 374 -16.61 12.59 -3.34
C LYS A 374 -15.96 12.69 -1.95
N TYR A 375 -15.10 11.74 -1.60
CA TYR A 375 -14.43 11.67 -0.30
C TYR A 375 -12.93 12.01 -0.35
N GLN A 376 -12.43 12.62 -1.45
CA GLN A 376 -11.05 13.11 -1.48
C GLN A 376 -10.87 14.28 -0.50
N PRO A 377 -9.77 14.30 0.27
CA PRO A 377 -9.53 15.39 1.22
C PRO A 377 -9.25 16.69 0.47
N ILE A 378 -10.09 17.71 0.66
CA ILE A 378 -9.81 19.07 0.19
C ILE A 378 -8.58 19.60 0.93
N TYR A 379 -7.44 19.64 0.24
CA TYR A 379 -6.17 20.18 0.74
C TYR A 379 -6.18 21.72 0.72
N GLY A 380 -6.81 22.34 1.72
CA GLY A 380 -6.98 23.80 1.79
C GLY A 380 -6.50 24.50 3.07
N ARG A 381 -6.28 23.79 4.18
CA ARG A 381 -5.79 24.37 5.44
C ARG A 381 -4.77 23.46 6.12
N ARG A 382 -3.66 24.04 6.59
CA ARG A 382 -2.71 23.36 7.48
C ARG A 382 -3.36 23.25 8.86
N GLY A 383 -3.78 22.04 9.25
CA GLY A 383 -4.17 21.79 10.64
C GLY A 383 -2.95 21.97 11.56
N ARG A 384 -3.14 22.64 12.70
CA ARG A 384 -2.15 22.56 13.80
C ARG A 384 -2.21 21.14 14.37
N CYS A 385 -1.09 20.62 14.85
CA CYS A 385 -1.12 19.38 15.61
C CYS A 385 -1.83 19.65 16.94
N VAL A 386 -2.81 18.82 17.28
CA VAL A 386 -3.53 18.87 18.56
C VAL A 386 -3.52 17.46 19.10
N ASN A 387 -2.98 17.30 20.30
CA ASN A 387 -2.84 16.02 21.02
C ASN A 387 -2.01 14.97 20.26
N CYS A 388 -0.72 15.28 20.12
CA CYS A 388 0.36 14.31 20.32
C CYS A 388 0.96 14.54 21.70
#